data_AF-A0A1Q5T0Z1-F1
#
_entry.id   AF-A0A1Q5T0Z1-F1
#
_cell.length_a   1.000
_cell.length_b   1.000
_cell.length_c   1.000
_cell.angle_alpha   90.00
_cell.angle_beta   90.00
_cell.angle_gamma   90.00
#
_symmetry.space_group_name_H-M   'P 1'
#
loop_
_entity.id
_entity.type
_entity.pdbx_description
1 polymer ?
#
loop_
_entity_poly.entity_id
_entity_poly.type
_entity_poly.pdbx_seq_one_letter_code
_entity_poly.pdbx_strand_id
1 'polypeptide(L)'
;MSENKTVLICQPFDFIHGRELEGAIRNHDTLFQQAFQYLNPNGWFEMSTIEVNTYSDDDTHLKATNMLESVTQLHAGSKMFGKEMASVFTWKEKMEKAGFINVREEIFKVTVPDPS
;
A
#
# COMPACT_ATOMS: atom_id res chain seq x y z
N MET A 1 20.39 -25.87 22.11
CA MET A 1 20.34 -24.55 21.45
C MET A 1 20.12 -24.80 19.98
N SER A 2 18.87 -24.68 19.51
CA SER A 2 18.52 -24.83 18.11
C SER A 2 18.85 -23.53 17.38
N GLU A 3 19.77 -23.58 16.43
CA GLU A 3 20.06 -22.45 15.54
C GLU A 3 18.81 -22.12 14.72
N ASN A 4 18.31 -20.90 14.93
CA ASN A 4 17.24 -20.32 14.12
C ASN A 4 17.88 -19.94 12.77
N LYS A 5 17.88 -20.87 11.82
CA LYS A 5 18.28 -20.57 10.43
C LYS A 5 17.24 -19.66 9.82
N THR A 6 17.43 -18.35 9.95
CA THR A 6 16.87 -17.38 9.03
C THR A 6 17.27 -17.83 7.63
N VAL A 7 16.30 -18.21 6.80
CA VAL A 7 16.53 -18.50 5.39
C VAL A 7 16.95 -17.16 4.77
N LEU A 8 18.26 -16.92 4.69
CA LEU A 8 18.81 -15.87 3.86
C LEU A 8 18.46 -16.29 2.44
N ILE A 9 17.53 -15.56 1.82
CA ILE A 9 17.13 -15.76 0.44
C ILE A 9 18.40 -15.55 -0.38
N CYS A 10 19.02 -16.65 -0.82
CA CYS A 10 20.35 -16.61 -1.44
C CYS A 10 20.28 -16.11 -2.89
N GLN A 11 19.08 -15.94 -3.42
CA GLN A 11 18.79 -15.46 -4.77
C GLN A 11 17.79 -14.29 -4.68
N PRO A 12 18.11 -13.10 -5.20
CA PRO A 12 17.15 -12.02 -5.33
C PRO A 12 15.99 -12.42 -6.27
N PHE A 13 14.85 -11.76 -6.13
CA PHE A 13 13.64 -12.00 -6.92
C PHE A 13 13.68 -11.23 -8.25
N ASP A 14 13.01 -11.76 -9.27
CA ASP A 14 12.75 -10.99 -10.51
C ASP A 14 11.49 -10.12 -10.39
N PHE A 15 10.58 -10.49 -9.49
CA PHE A 15 9.34 -9.78 -9.25
C PHE A 15 8.91 -9.91 -7.79
N ILE A 16 8.54 -8.80 -7.18
CA ILE A 16 7.91 -8.74 -5.86
C ILE A 16 6.56 -8.05 -6.02
N HIS A 17 5.50 -8.66 -5.50
CA HIS A 17 4.15 -8.09 -5.56
C HIS A 17 3.56 -7.99 -4.15
N GLY A 18 3.15 -6.77 -3.77
CA GLY A 18 2.41 -6.49 -2.56
C GLY A 18 0.95 -6.19 -2.88
N ARG A 19 0.02 -6.90 -2.24
CA ARG A 19 -1.42 -6.73 -2.46
C ARG A 19 -2.18 -6.52 -1.16
N GLU A 20 -3.03 -5.49 -1.14
CA GLU A 20 -3.84 -5.08 0.02
C GLU A 20 -3.00 -4.91 1.30
N LEU A 21 -1.92 -4.13 1.18
CA LEU A 21 -0.97 -3.91 2.29
C LEU A 21 -1.15 -2.55 2.99
N GLU A 22 -2.09 -1.71 2.54
CA GLU A 22 -2.41 -0.46 3.23
C GLU A 22 -2.89 -0.74 4.67
N GLY A 23 -2.35 -0.01 5.64
CA GLY A 23 -2.62 -0.26 7.06
C GLY A 23 -2.00 -1.55 7.63
N ALA A 24 -1.28 -2.36 6.83
CA ALA A 24 -0.52 -3.51 7.33
C ALA A 24 0.93 -3.13 7.68
N ILE A 25 1.48 -2.14 6.97
CA ILE A 25 2.89 -1.75 7.00
C ILE A 25 3.10 -0.52 7.88
N ARG A 26 4.07 -0.59 8.81
CA ARG A 26 4.41 0.51 9.72
C ARG A 26 5.35 1.54 9.08
N ASN A 27 6.24 1.08 8.20
CA ASN A 27 7.23 1.91 7.54
C ASN A 27 7.42 1.46 6.08
N HIS A 28 6.78 2.19 5.17
CA HIS A 28 6.88 1.94 3.74
C HIS A 28 8.28 2.24 3.17
N ASP A 29 9.02 3.22 3.71
CA ASP A 29 10.41 3.47 3.29
C ASP A 29 11.28 2.22 3.51
N THR A 30 11.15 1.57 4.67
CA THR A 30 11.89 0.32 4.95
C THR A 30 11.45 -0.82 4.04
N LEU A 31 10.14 -1.00 3.81
CA LEU A 31 9.63 -2.02 2.91
C LEU A 31 10.20 -1.84 1.49
N PHE A 32 10.18 -0.62 0.98
CA PHE A 32 10.62 -0.33 -0.38
C PHE A 32 12.14 -0.44 -0.53
N GLN A 33 12.91 -0.02 0.48
CA GLN A 33 14.36 -0.26 0.52
C GLN A 33 14.70 -1.75 0.51
N GLN A 34 13.98 -2.56 1.30
CA GLN A 34 14.16 -4.00 1.32
C GLN A 34 13.76 -4.63 -0.02
N ALA A 35 12.60 -4.27 -0.57
CA ALA A 35 12.17 -4.76 -1.88
C ALA A 35 13.22 -4.44 -2.96
N PHE A 36 13.75 -3.23 -2.98
CA PHE A 36 14.82 -2.83 -3.91
C PHE A 36 16.09 -3.67 -3.73
N GLN A 37 16.53 -3.89 -2.48
CA GLN A 37 17.72 -4.68 -2.17
C GLN A 37 17.59 -6.15 -2.62
N TYR A 38 16.39 -6.72 -2.52
CA TYR A 38 16.14 -8.14 -2.82
C TYR A 38 15.61 -8.37 -4.25
N LEU A 39 15.68 -7.37 -5.14
CA LEU A 39 15.40 -7.56 -6.56
C LEU A 39 16.69 -7.75 -7.37
N ASN A 40 16.62 -8.61 -8.38
CA ASN A 40 17.64 -8.67 -9.42
C ASN A 40 17.67 -7.36 -10.22
N PRO A 41 18.81 -7.02 -10.86
CA PRO A 41 18.83 -5.96 -11.86
C PRO A 41 17.74 -6.21 -12.92
N ASN A 42 16.96 -5.18 -13.25
CA ASN A 42 15.77 -5.23 -14.12
C ASN A 42 14.54 -5.96 -13.54
N GLY A 43 14.57 -6.36 -12.28
CA GLY A 43 13.39 -6.88 -11.58
C GLY A 43 12.35 -5.79 -11.30
N TRP A 44 11.13 -6.21 -11.02
CA TRP A 44 9.99 -5.31 -10.81
C TRP A 44 9.42 -5.43 -9.39
N PHE A 45 8.98 -4.30 -8.84
CA PHE A 45 8.18 -4.26 -7.63
C PHE A 45 6.83 -3.60 -7.94
N GLU A 46 5.75 -4.26 -7.54
CA GLU A 46 4.41 -3.75 -7.72
C GLU A 46 3.67 -3.72 -6.38
N MET A 47 2.99 -2.61 -6.11
CA MET A 47 2.05 -2.47 -5.00
C MET A 47 0.65 -2.20 -5.54
N SER A 48 -0.31 -3.03 -5.15
CA SER A 48 -1.72 -2.88 -5.52
C SER A 48 -2.57 -2.89 -4.27
N THR A 49 -3.39 -1.86 -4.08
CA THR A 49 -4.29 -1.77 -2.92
C THR A 49 -5.50 -0.93 -3.26
N ILE A 50 -6.54 -1.03 -2.43
CA ILE A 50 -7.63 -0.06 -2.40
C ILE A 50 -7.26 1.09 -1.46
N GLU A 51 -7.60 2.30 -1.88
CA GLU A 51 -7.50 3.51 -1.07
C GLU A 51 -8.65 3.54 -0.04
N VAL A 52 -8.38 3.93 1.20
CA VAL A 52 -9.33 3.79 2.33
C VAL A 52 -10.20 5.05 2.48
N ASN A 53 -10.81 5.50 1.39
CA ASN A 53 -11.91 6.45 1.36
C ASN A 53 -13.00 5.96 0.40
N THR A 54 -14.09 6.72 0.29
CA THR A 54 -15.20 6.41 -0.61
C THR A 54 -15.64 7.68 -1.30
N TYR A 55 -15.92 7.56 -2.58
CA TYR A 55 -16.25 8.67 -3.46
C TYR A 55 -17.50 8.34 -4.28
N SER A 56 -18.20 9.38 -4.73
CA SER A 56 -19.25 9.29 -5.74
C SER A 56 -19.10 10.45 -6.73
N ASP A 57 -19.60 10.30 -7.96
CA ASP A 57 -19.49 11.36 -8.98
C ASP A 57 -20.45 12.54 -8.75
N ASP A 58 -21.49 12.31 -7.95
CA ASP A 58 -22.62 13.22 -7.73
C ASP A 58 -22.70 13.70 -6.27
N ASP A 59 -21.61 13.54 -5.52
CA ASP A 59 -21.49 13.91 -4.10
C ASP A 59 -22.47 13.22 -3.14
N THR A 60 -23.24 12.22 -3.58
CA THR A 60 -24.12 11.44 -2.69
C THR A 60 -23.39 10.74 -1.55
N HIS A 61 -22.11 10.37 -1.72
CA HIS A 61 -21.29 9.82 -0.64
C HIS A 61 -21.21 10.77 0.57
N LEU A 62 -21.32 12.09 0.38
CA LEU A 62 -21.31 13.08 1.46
C LEU A 62 -22.52 12.96 2.40
N LYS A 63 -23.61 12.35 1.93
CA LYS A 63 -24.81 12.09 2.74
C LYS A 63 -24.64 10.87 3.66
N ALA A 64 -23.64 10.02 3.40
CA ALA A 64 -23.35 8.82 4.19
C ALA A 64 -22.49 9.18 5.42
N THR A 65 -23.03 10.04 6.30
CA THR A 65 -22.30 10.62 7.44
C THR A 65 -21.67 9.57 8.37
N ASN A 66 -22.38 8.48 8.65
CA ASN A 66 -21.85 7.38 9.48
C ASN A 66 -20.67 6.66 8.82
N MET A 67 -20.68 6.52 7.49
CA MET A 67 -19.55 5.94 6.75
C MET A 67 -18.34 6.86 6.81
N LEU A 68 -18.53 8.16 6.55
CA LEU A 68 -17.46 9.16 6.62
C LEU A 68 -16.83 9.25 8.02
N GLU A 69 -17.67 9.21 9.06
CA GLU A 69 -17.20 9.15 10.44
C GLU A 69 -16.41 7.86 10.70
N SER A 70 -16.91 6.71 10.23
CA SER A 70 -16.20 5.42 10.37
C SER A 70 -14.81 5.44 9.70
N VAL A 71 -14.71 6.02 8.50
CA VAL A 71 -13.44 6.18 7.79
C VAL A 71 -12.51 7.14 8.53
N THR A 72 -13.03 8.25 9.05
CA THR A 72 -12.26 9.21 9.86
C THR A 72 -11.68 8.55 11.11
N GLN A 73 -12.49 7.77 11.84
CA GLN A 73 -12.04 7.03 13.01
C GLN A 73 -11.05 5.93 12.65
N LEU A 74 -11.22 5.26 11.50
CA LEU A 74 -10.27 4.27 11.00
C LEU A 74 -8.90 4.89 10.72
N HIS A 75 -8.86 6.05 10.05
CA HIS A 75 -7.62 6.79 9.81
C HIS A 75 -6.95 7.20 11.12
N ALA A 76 -7.71 7.79 12.06
CA ALA A 76 -7.21 8.18 13.38
C ALA A 76 -6.62 6.99 14.15
N GLY A 77 -7.36 5.88 14.22
CA GLY A 77 -6.91 4.65 14.86
C GLY A 77 -5.66 4.08 14.21
N SER A 78 -5.65 3.95 12.89
CA SER A 78 -4.54 3.41 12.11
C SER A 78 -3.23 4.18 12.37
N LYS A 79 -3.33 5.51 12.45
CA LYS A 79 -2.21 6.39 12.78
C LYS A 79 -1.69 6.19 14.21
N MET A 80 -2.57 6.01 15.18
CA MET A 80 -2.17 5.68 16.57
C MET A 80 -1.42 4.34 16.65
N PHE A 81 -1.84 3.35 15.86
CA PHE A 81 -1.14 2.06 15.77
C PHE A 81 0.12 2.12 14.91
N GLY A 82 0.44 3.27 14.29
CA GLY A 82 1.61 3.50 13.44
C GLY A 82 1.50 2.88 12.05
N LYS A 83 0.32 2.51 11.60
CA LYS A 83 0.05 1.90 10.30
C LYS A 83 -0.98 2.74 9.55
N GLU A 84 -0.61 3.96 9.21
CA GLU A 84 -1.51 4.95 8.59
C GLU A 84 -2.14 4.38 7.31
N MET A 85 -3.47 4.50 7.21
CA MET A 85 -4.29 4.02 6.09
C MET A 85 -4.55 5.08 5.01
N ALA A 86 -3.85 6.22 5.08
CA ALA A 86 -3.86 7.29 4.09
C ALA A 86 -2.48 7.44 3.39
N SER A 87 -1.71 6.37 3.34
CA SER A 87 -0.31 6.37 2.94
C SER A 87 -0.08 6.13 1.45
N VAL A 88 -1.07 5.58 0.73
CA VAL A 88 -0.96 5.18 -0.69
C VAL A 88 -0.45 6.30 -1.59
N PHE A 89 -0.89 7.53 -1.37
CA PHE A 89 -0.48 8.71 -2.16
C PHE A 89 1.01 9.08 -2.00
N THR A 90 1.69 8.51 -1.00
CA THR A 90 3.13 8.73 -0.76
C THR A 90 4.00 7.65 -1.38
N TRP A 91 3.41 6.56 -1.89
CA TRP A 91 4.16 5.37 -2.26
C TRP A 91 5.07 5.60 -3.45
N LYS A 92 4.59 6.29 -4.49
CA LYS A 92 5.38 6.61 -5.68
C LYS A 92 6.69 7.33 -5.32
N GLU A 93 6.59 8.44 -4.59
CA GLU A 93 7.76 9.22 -4.15
C GLU A 93 8.71 8.37 -3.30
N LYS A 94 8.18 7.55 -2.39
CA LYS A 94 9.00 6.68 -1.54
C LYS A 94 9.69 5.55 -2.32
N MET A 95 9.06 5.01 -3.36
CA MET A 95 9.69 4.04 -4.26
C MET A 95 10.83 4.69 -5.05
N GLU A 96 10.60 5.88 -5.61
CA GLU A 96 11.64 6.65 -6.31
C GLU A 96 12.83 6.93 -5.37
N LYS A 97 12.56 7.38 -4.14
CA LYS A 97 13.57 7.61 -3.10
C LYS A 97 14.33 6.33 -2.70
N ALA A 98 13.70 5.16 -2.75
CA ALA A 98 14.36 3.89 -2.47
C ALA A 98 15.33 3.44 -3.58
N GLY A 99 15.26 4.05 -4.77
CA GLY A 99 16.14 3.76 -5.90
C GLY A 99 15.42 3.13 -7.11
N PHE A 100 14.11 2.89 -7.01
CA PHE A 100 13.34 2.42 -8.16
C PHE A 100 13.31 3.49 -9.25
N ILE A 101 13.39 3.04 -10.51
CA ILE A 101 13.27 3.87 -11.70
C ILE A 101 12.00 3.48 -12.45
N ASN A 102 11.53 4.36 -13.35
CA ASN A 102 10.31 4.14 -14.14
C ASN A 102 9.05 3.88 -13.29
N VAL A 103 8.96 4.49 -12.11
CA VAL A 103 7.82 4.30 -11.20
C VAL A 103 6.56 4.89 -11.83
N ARG A 104 5.53 4.04 -11.98
CA ARG A 104 4.21 4.43 -12.50
C ARG A 104 3.17 4.23 -11.41
N GLU A 105 2.19 5.14 -11.39
CA GLU A 105 1.02 5.06 -10.54
C GLU A 105 -0.19 5.06 -11.44
N GLU A 106 -1.08 4.10 -11.24
CA GLU A 106 -2.35 3.99 -11.95
C GLU A 106 -3.48 3.93 -10.93
N ILE A 107 -4.40 4.90 -11.01
CA ILE A 107 -5.54 5.00 -10.11
C ILE A 107 -6.78 4.62 -10.91
N PHE A 108 -7.44 3.54 -10.49
CA PHE A 108 -8.66 3.05 -11.11
C PHE A 108 -9.86 3.38 -10.25
N LYS A 109 -10.89 3.96 -10.87
CA LYS A 109 -12.20 4.09 -10.23
C LYS A 109 -12.88 2.73 -10.24
N VAL A 110 -13.15 2.19 -9.06
CA VAL A 110 -13.92 0.95 -8.89
C VAL A 110 -15.38 1.31 -8.65
N THR A 111 -16.25 0.96 -9.59
CA THR A 111 -17.69 1.14 -9.44
C THR A 111 -18.26 0.06 -8.53
N VAL A 112 -19.07 0.45 -7.54
CA VAL A 112 -19.89 -0.50 -6.80
C VAL A 112 -21.00 -0.97 -7.75
N PRO A 113 -21.15 -2.29 -8.01
CA PRO A 113 -22.21 -2.81 -8.86
C PRO A 113 -23.59 -2.42 -8.30
N ASP A 114 -24.55 -2.16 -9.18
CA ASP A 114 -25.95 -2.03 -8.77
C ASP A 114 -26.41 -3.38 -8.18
N PRO A 115 -26.89 -3.42 -6.93
CA PRO A 115 -27.44 -4.64 -6.35
C PRO A 115 -28.82 -5.04 -6.92
N SER A 116 -29.42 -4.23 -7.81
CA SER A 116 -30.73 -4.50 -8.44
C SER A 116 -30.76 -5.67 -9.41
#